data_AF-A0A231GRL1-F1
#
_entry.id   AF-A0A231GRL1-F1
#
_cell.length_a   1.000
_cell.length_b   1.000
_cell.length_c   1.000
_cell.angle_alpha   90.00
_cell.angle_beta   90.00
_cell.angle_gamma   90.00
#
_symmetry.space_group_name_H-M   'P 1'
#
loop_
_entity.id
_entity.type
_entity.pdbx_description
1 polymer ?
#
loop_
_entity_poly.entity_id
_entity_poly.type
_entity_poly.pdbx_seq_one_letter_code
_entity_poly.pdbx_strand_id
1 'polypeptide(L)' 'MNRQKKLKQLFKAKAKKASAKLAPKSKPKYICKADRLKLAAETTDESTIASES' A
#
# COMPACT_ATOMS: atom_id res chain seq x y z
N MET A 1 -25.01 -11.82 -13.91
CA MET A 1 -24.05 -11.48 -14.98
C MET A 1 -24.84 -10.90 -16.15
N ASN A 2 -24.97 -9.58 -16.20
CA ASN A 2 -25.66 -8.86 -17.27
C ASN A 2 -24.77 -7.68 -17.66
N ARG A 3 -24.78 -7.28 -18.93
CA ARG A 3 -23.88 -6.25 -19.48
C ARG A 3 -23.81 -4.99 -18.62
N GLN A 4 -24.96 -4.53 -18.11
CA GLN A 4 -25.05 -3.39 -17.20
C GLN A 4 -24.28 -3.60 -15.88
N LYS A 5 -24.39 -4.78 -15.24
CA LYS A 5 -23.62 -5.10 -14.02
C LYS A 5 -22.12 -5.15 -14.30
N LYS A 6 -21.73 -5.72 -15.45
CA LYS A 6 -20.31 -5.80 -15.88
C LYS A 6 -19.71 -4.41 -16.10
N LEU A 7 -20.44 -3.53 -16.79
CA LEU A 7 -20.02 -2.14 -17.00
C LEU A 7 -19.90 -1.39 -15.67
N LYS A 8 -20.90 -1.49 -14.78
CA LYS A 8 -20.84 -0.87 -13.45
C LYS A 8 -19.64 -1.36 -12.63
N GLN A 9 -19.33 -2.65 -12.66
CA GLN A 9 -18.16 -3.22 -11.98
C GLN A 9 -16.85 -2.67 -12.54
N LEU A 10 -16.75 -2.59 -13.88
CA LEU A 10 -15.55 -2.13 -14.58
C LEU A 10 -15.30 -0.63 -14.33
N PHE A 11 -16.35 0.20 -14.34
CA PHE A 11 -16.25 1.62 -13.98
C PHE A 11 -15.85 1.83 -12.51
N LYS A 12 -16.44 1.08 -11.58
CA LYS A 12 -16.05 1.13 -10.16
C LYS A 12 -14.58 0.75 -9.95
N ALA A 13 -14.10 -0.29 -10.63
CA ALA A 13 -12.71 -0.71 -10.55
C ALA A 13 -11.75 0.37 -11.10
N LYS A 14 -12.08 0.99 -12.23
CA LYS A 14 -11.30 2.10 -12.80
C LYS A 14 -11.28 3.32 -11.88
N ALA A 15 -12.43 3.72 -11.32
CA ALA A 15 -12.53 4.83 -10.39
C ALA A 15 -11.67 4.58 -9.13
N LYS A 16 -11.72 3.37 -8.55
CA LYS A 16 -10.90 2.98 -7.39
C LYS A 16 -9.40 3.02 -7.70
N LYS A 17 -9.00 2.60 -8.91
CA LYS A 17 -7.59 2.67 -9.35
C LYS A 17 -7.13 4.11 -9.54
N ALA A 18 -7.98 4.99 -10.09
CA ALA A 18 -7.66 6.40 -10.27
C ALA A 18 -7.55 7.14 -8.93
N SER A 19 -8.48 6.91 -8.00
CA SER A 19 -8.45 7.55 -6.67
C SER A 19 -7.24 7.10 -5.83
N ALA A 20 -6.86 5.82 -5.92
CA ALA A 20 -5.67 5.30 -5.26
C ALA A 20 -4.36 5.92 -5.79
N LYS A 21 -4.30 6.26 -7.09
CA LYS A 21 -3.16 6.94 -7.70
C LYS A 21 -3.10 8.42 -7.35
N LEU A 22 -4.25 9.10 -7.32
CA LEU A 22 -4.34 10.54 -7.03
C LEU A 22 -4.07 10.84 -5.55
N ALA A 23 -4.56 9.97 -4.66
CA ALA A 23 -4.43 10.12 -3.21
C ALA A 23 -3.64 8.95 -2.63
N PRO A 24 -2.30 8.89 -2.82
CA PRO A 24 -1.48 8.02 -2.00
C PRO A 24 -1.77 8.37 -0.54
N LYS A 25 -1.89 7.37 0.34
CA LYS A 25 -1.94 7.59 1.78
C LYS A 25 -0.56 8.11 2.23
N SER A 26 -0.29 9.38 1.95
CA SER A 26 0.98 10.06 2.19
C SER A 26 1.15 10.51 3.63
N LYS A 27 0.15 10.23 4.50
CA LYS A 27 0.30 10.47 5.92
C LYS A 27 1.18 9.35 6.48
N PRO A 28 2.36 9.67 7.06
CA PRO A 28 3.11 8.66 7.79
C PRO A 28 2.20 8.11 8.88
N LYS A 29 2.07 6.78 8.91
CA LYS A 29 1.31 6.10 9.96
C LYS A 29 1.92 6.53 11.29
N TYR A 30 1.10 7.02 12.22
CA TYR A 30 1.59 7.32 13.55
C TYR A 30 2.00 6.00 14.19
N ILE A 31 3.30 5.87 14.42
CA ILE A 31 3.95 4.68 14.99
C ILE A 31 4.43 5.12 16.36
N CYS A 32 4.04 4.39 17.42
CA CYS A 32 4.49 4.72 18.77
C CYS A 32 6.02 4.51 18.89
N LYS A 33 6.66 5.09 19.91
CA LYS A 33 8.12 5.00 20.08
C LYS A 33 8.64 3.55 20.09
N ALA A 34 7.88 2.62 20.68
CA ALA A 34 8.23 1.20 20.72
C ALA A 34 8.18 0.54 19.34
N ASP A 35 7.16 0.85 18.55
CA ASP A 35 7.00 0.26 17.21
C ASP A 35 8.02 0.83 16.21
N ARG A 36 8.50 2.06 16.40
CA ARG A 36 9.57 2.64 15.58
C ARG A 36 10.90 1.93 15.81
N LEU A 37 11.20 1.51 17.05
CA LEU A 37 12.41 0.75 17.37
C LEU A 37 12.37 -0.66 16.78
N LYS A 38 11.20 -1.32 16.83
CA LYS A 38 11.00 -2.64 16.22
C LYS A 38 11.14 -2.59 14.70
N LEU A 39 10.52 -1.60 14.06
CA LEU A 39 10.62 -1.43 12.60
C LEU A 39 12.04 -1.04 12.17
N ALA A 40 12.78 -0.25 12.95
CA ALA A 40 14.18 0.05 12.65
C ALA A 40 15.04 -1.22 12.67
N ALA A 41 14.87 -2.09 13.67
CA ALA A 41 15.56 -3.38 13.76
C ALA A 41 15.20 -4.31 12.59
N GLU A 42 13.91 -4.45 12.26
CA GLU A 42 13.47 -5.27 11.13
C GLU A 42 13.97 -4.72 9.77
N THR A 43 14.02 -3.38 9.59
CA THR A 43 14.54 -2.79 8.34
C THR A 43 16.05 -2.92 8.18
N THR A 44 16.81 -3.00 9.27
CA THR A 44 18.26 -3.28 9.22
C THR A 44 18.55 -4.75 8.91
N ASP A 45 17.68 -5.66 9.33
CA ASP A 45 17.80 -7.08 9.01
C ASP A 45 17.42 -7.36 7.54
N GLU A 46 16.41 -6.69 6.98
CA GLU A 46 16.04 -6.85 5.57
C GLU A 46 17.03 -6.19 4.59
N SER A 47 17.64 -5.06 4.96
CA SER A 47 18.61 -4.38 4.08
C SER A 47 19.96 -5.09 3.99
N THR A 48 20.34 -5.85 5.01
CA THR A 48 21.56 -6.67 5.00
C THR A 48 21.38 -7.93 4.16
N ILE A 49 20.19 -8.55 4.17
CA ILE A 49 19.88 -9.73 3.34
C ILE A 49 19.81 -9.36 1.84
N ALA A 50 19.36 -8.15 1.49
CA ALA A 50 19.25 -7.72 0.10
C ALA A 50 20.58 -7.30 -0.56
N SER A 51 21.63 -7.01 0.22
CA SER A 51 22.94 -6.62 -0.31
C SER A 51 23.88 -7.80 -0.62
N GLU A 52 23.46 -9.03 -0.35
CA GLU A 52 24.30 -10.23 -0.45
C GLU A 52 23.75 -11.29 -1.45
N SER A 53 23.00 -10.85 -2.48
CA SER A 53 22.50 -11.71 -3.58
C SER A 53 22.75 -11.12 -4.96
#